data_AF-A0A4U0ZL19-F1
#
_entry.id   AF-A0A4U0ZL19-F1
#
_cell.length_a   1.000
_cell.length_b   1.000
_cell.length_c   1.000
_cell.angle_alpha   90.00
_cell.angle_beta   90.00
_cell.angle_gamma   90.00
#
_symmetry.space_group_name_H-M   'P 1'
#
loop_
_entity.id
_entity.type
_entity.pdbx_description
1 polymer ?
#
loop_
_entity_poly.entity_id
_entity_poly.type
_entity_poly.pdbx_seq_one_letter_code
_entity_poly.pdbx_strand_id
1 'polypeptide(L)'
;MSTLPVPGHSYESPLRRISSSKKCTSPLCLSLLYLSCALVTVSYVQLYAIYKYMREQLGVGFITWLPILSVVVAIPLFTYAIIRKSKSDPGAIRWGLVLFGAALAVIALFIPEPSLGAKRIHVTEYFLLSLLVRFTLSRNHSGGYLLFASCFFTIMCGVHDEFLQGLHPQRTYGLRDITVNAVSAIAGSCVWHGLHLFSTSYTQDSNRRENLLLPVCYYIWLLFAVILTITPISAFRLQILPLWIFLPLSASIVFYSSCYSYLNLELRHGIAAISWTTFLLLIYPVMTNVFQVSFY
;
A
#
# COMPACT_ATOMS: atom_id res chain seq x y z
N MET A 1 41.72 17.62 55.70
CA MET A 1 41.85 16.40 54.88
C MET A 1 40.99 16.57 53.64
N SER A 2 41.63 16.97 52.55
CA SER A 2 41.04 17.28 51.25
C SER A 2 41.05 16.03 50.36
N THR A 3 39.89 15.51 50.02
CA THR A 3 39.72 14.39 49.08
C THR A 3 39.80 14.91 47.64
N LEU A 4 40.82 14.44 46.91
CA LEU A 4 41.03 14.75 45.51
C LEU A 4 40.02 13.98 44.63
N PRO A 5 39.53 14.57 43.52
CA PRO A 5 38.64 13.89 42.58
C PRO A 5 39.40 12.86 41.73
N VAL A 6 38.85 11.66 41.63
CA VAL A 6 39.36 10.58 40.78
C VAL A 6 38.96 10.86 39.31
N PRO A 7 39.90 10.87 38.35
CA PRO A 7 39.58 11.02 36.94
C PRO A 7 38.88 9.75 36.42
N GLY A 8 37.58 9.84 36.21
CA GLY A 8 36.78 8.79 35.59
C GLY A 8 37.06 8.71 34.09
N HIS A 9 37.94 7.80 33.68
CA HIS A 9 38.06 7.41 32.28
C HIS A 9 36.78 6.65 31.86
N SER A 10 35.83 7.39 31.28
CA SER A 10 34.71 6.80 30.54
C SER A 10 35.26 6.10 29.29
N TYR A 11 35.52 4.79 29.42
CA TYR A 11 35.73 3.91 28.27
C TYR A 11 34.45 3.89 27.44
N GLU A 12 34.34 4.78 26.46
CA GLU A 12 33.37 4.63 25.37
C GLU A 12 33.73 3.35 24.63
N SER A 13 32.83 2.36 24.68
CA SER A 13 33.06 1.07 24.06
C SER A 13 33.23 1.23 22.53
N PRO A 14 34.28 0.66 21.92
CA PRO A 14 34.53 0.75 20.47
C PRO A 14 33.41 0.16 19.59
N LEU A 15 32.43 -0.50 20.20
CA LEU A 15 31.33 -1.20 19.52
C LEU A 15 30.19 -0.28 19.05
N ARG A 16 30.19 1.01 19.39
CA ARG A 16 29.20 1.97 18.87
C ARG A 16 29.57 2.60 17.53
N ARG A 17 30.71 2.21 16.94
CA ARG A 17 31.23 2.79 15.69
C ARG A 17 31.13 1.84 14.48
N ILE A 18 30.31 0.79 14.56
CA ILE A 18 29.81 0.14 13.33
C ILE A 18 28.66 1.01 12.84
N SER A 19 29.08 2.07 12.15
CA SER A 19 28.24 2.98 11.41
C SER A 19 27.17 2.20 10.68
N SER A 20 25.92 2.56 10.97
CA SER A 20 24.79 2.38 10.08
C SER A 20 25.25 2.53 8.63
N SER A 21 25.48 1.42 7.95
CA SER A 21 25.61 1.39 6.51
C SER A 21 24.27 1.88 6.00
N LYS A 22 24.18 3.20 5.79
CA LYS A 22 23.06 3.82 5.09
C LYS A 22 23.04 3.08 3.76
N LYS A 23 22.10 2.15 3.60
CA LYS A 23 21.83 1.53 2.31
C LYS A 23 21.32 2.67 1.43
N CYS A 24 22.27 3.39 0.84
CA CYS A 24 22.03 4.41 -0.17
C CYS A 24 21.50 3.63 -1.37
N THR A 25 20.20 3.38 -1.34
CA THR A 25 19.50 2.85 -2.50
C THR A 25 19.53 3.98 -3.50
N SER A 26 20.14 3.72 -4.66
CA SER A 26 20.21 4.72 -5.71
C SER A 26 18.79 5.20 -6.05
N PRO A 27 18.60 6.49 -6.37
CA PRO A 27 17.29 7.00 -6.80
C PRO A 27 16.67 6.18 -7.93
N LEU A 28 17.52 5.63 -8.82
CA LEU A 28 17.13 4.71 -9.88
C LEU A 28 16.51 3.42 -9.33
N CYS A 29 17.17 2.76 -8.37
CA CYS A 29 16.65 1.53 -7.77
C CYS A 29 15.28 1.77 -7.13
N LEU A 30 15.12 2.87 -6.40
CA LEU A 30 13.86 3.21 -5.77
C LEU A 30 12.75 3.49 -6.81
N SER A 31 13.09 4.20 -7.89
CA SER A 31 12.16 4.45 -9.00
C SER A 31 11.72 3.15 -9.68
N LEU A 32 12.64 2.21 -9.89
CA LEU A 32 12.32 0.88 -10.44
C LEU A 32 11.40 0.07 -9.53
N LEU A 33 11.51 0.22 -8.20
CA LEU A 33 10.60 -0.44 -7.26
C LEU A 33 9.19 0.15 -7.31
N TYR A 34 9.06 1.48 -7.38
CA TYR A 34 7.75 2.11 -7.59
C TYR A 34 7.14 1.75 -8.94
N LEU A 35 7.95 1.75 -10.00
CA LEU A 35 7.53 1.28 -11.31
C LEU A 35 7.06 -0.18 -11.25
N SER A 36 7.75 -1.03 -10.49
CA SER A 36 7.34 -2.43 -10.30
C SER A 36 5.97 -2.53 -9.62
N CYS A 37 5.69 -1.69 -8.61
CA CYS A 37 4.35 -1.64 -7.99
C CYS A 37 3.27 -1.25 -9.00
N ALA A 38 3.54 -0.24 -9.84
CA ALA A 38 2.63 0.21 -10.90
C ALA A 38 2.42 -0.87 -11.97
N LEU A 39 3.48 -1.50 -12.46
CA LEU A 39 3.41 -2.56 -13.47
C LEU A 39 2.66 -3.80 -12.97
N VAL A 40 2.86 -4.18 -11.71
CA VAL A 40 2.09 -5.27 -11.08
C VAL A 40 0.60 -4.91 -11.06
N THR A 41 0.25 -3.68 -10.68
CA THR A 41 -1.14 -3.20 -10.70
C THR A 41 -1.74 -3.27 -12.12
N VAL A 42 -1.02 -2.80 -13.13
CA VAL A 42 -1.48 -2.88 -14.54
C VAL A 42 -1.60 -4.34 -15.01
N SER A 43 -0.72 -5.22 -14.55
CA SER A 43 -0.76 -6.64 -14.92
C SER A 43 -2.00 -7.36 -14.38
N TYR A 44 -2.55 -6.95 -13.23
CA TYR A 44 -3.76 -7.54 -12.65
C TYR A 44 -4.98 -7.38 -13.57
N VAL A 45 -5.11 -6.23 -14.24
CA VAL A 45 -6.15 -6.02 -15.26
C VAL A 45 -6.08 -7.09 -16.36
N GLN A 46 -4.86 -7.45 -16.76
CA GLN A 46 -4.60 -8.44 -17.82
C GLN A 46 -4.79 -9.89 -17.36
N LEU A 47 -4.76 -10.16 -16.05
CA LEU A 47 -5.03 -11.50 -15.51
C LEU A 47 -6.45 -11.97 -15.81
N TYR A 48 -7.38 -11.09 -16.24
CA TYR A 48 -8.71 -11.51 -16.67
C TYR A 48 -8.70 -12.56 -17.77
N ALA A 49 -7.87 -12.36 -18.80
CA ALA A 49 -7.84 -13.26 -19.95
C ALA A 49 -7.36 -14.65 -19.53
N ILE A 50 -6.32 -14.68 -18.69
CA ILE A 50 -5.79 -15.91 -18.10
C ILE A 50 -6.85 -16.58 -17.23
N TYR A 51 -7.53 -15.81 -16.38
CA TYR A 51 -8.58 -16.32 -15.51
C TYR A 51 -9.75 -16.90 -16.31
N LYS A 52 -10.19 -16.22 -17.38
CA LYS A 52 -11.25 -16.70 -18.27
C LYS A 52 -10.85 -18.02 -18.91
N TYR A 53 -9.62 -18.10 -19.44
CA TYR A 53 -9.07 -19.33 -19.99
C TYR A 53 -9.03 -20.46 -18.95
N MET A 54 -8.53 -20.21 -17.74
CA MET A 54 -8.49 -21.21 -16.67
C MET A 54 -9.90 -21.66 -16.25
N ARG A 55 -10.90 -20.77 -16.26
CA ARG A 55 -12.30 -21.12 -15.97
C ARG A 55 -12.89 -22.05 -17.02
N GLU A 56 -12.57 -21.83 -18.29
CA GLU A 56 -13.01 -22.69 -19.39
C GLU A 56 -12.36 -24.08 -19.31
N GLN A 57 -11.09 -24.18 -18.90
CA GLN A 57 -10.36 -25.45 -18.84
C GLN A 57 -10.55 -26.24 -17.53
N LEU A 58 -10.60 -25.57 -16.38
CA LEU A 58 -10.59 -26.20 -15.04
C LEU A 58 -11.96 -26.17 -14.36
N GLY A 59 -12.93 -25.49 -14.95
CA GLY A 59 -14.29 -25.37 -14.44
C GLY A 59 -14.47 -24.31 -13.34
N VAL A 60 -15.73 -23.95 -13.11
CA VAL A 60 -16.13 -22.88 -12.18
C VAL A 60 -15.77 -23.23 -10.72
N GLY A 61 -15.84 -24.51 -10.34
CA GLY A 61 -15.54 -24.98 -8.99
C GLY A 61 -14.09 -24.68 -8.59
N PHE A 62 -13.12 -25.14 -9.39
CA PHE A 62 -11.69 -24.91 -9.12
C PHE A 62 -11.39 -23.41 -8.94
N ILE A 63 -11.92 -22.63 -9.86
CA ILE A 63 -11.72 -21.20 -9.93
C ILE A 63 -12.32 -20.44 -8.74
N THR A 64 -13.46 -20.89 -8.22
CA THR A 64 -14.09 -20.30 -7.04
C THR A 64 -13.26 -20.52 -5.77
N TRP A 65 -12.60 -21.68 -5.68
CA TRP A 65 -11.79 -22.07 -4.53
C TRP A 65 -10.35 -21.57 -4.60
N LEU A 66 -9.80 -21.33 -5.80
CA LEU A 66 -8.41 -20.95 -5.99
C LEU A 66 -7.98 -19.72 -5.15
N PRO A 67 -8.71 -18.59 -5.16
CA PRO A 67 -8.35 -17.44 -4.32
C PRO A 67 -8.37 -17.77 -2.82
N ILE A 68 -9.38 -18.52 -2.38
CA ILE A 68 -9.53 -18.92 -0.97
C ILE A 68 -8.33 -19.78 -0.54
N LEU A 69 -8.02 -20.81 -1.32
CA LEU A 69 -6.88 -21.69 -1.08
C LEU A 69 -5.56 -20.92 -1.09
N SER A 70 -5.41 -19.96 -2.02
CA SER A 70 -4.19 -19.16 -2.08
C SER A 70 -3.96 -18.35 -0.80
N VAL A 71 -4.99 -17.72 -0.23
CA VAL A 71 -4.87 -16.97 1.04
C VAL A 71 -4.63 -17.92 2.21
N VAL A 72 -5.44 -18.99 2.30
CA VAL A 72 -5.40 -19.97 3.40
C VAL A 72 -4.08 -20.73 3.42
N VAL A 73 -3.44 -20.98 2.28
CA VAL A 73 -2.14 -21.66 2.20
C VAL A 73 -0.97 -20.68 2.30
N ALA A 74 -1.04 -19.52 1.62
CA ALA A 74 0.06 -18.58 1.59
C ALA A 74 0.33 -17.99 2.98
N ILE A 75 -0.69 -17.57 3.73
CA ILE A 75 -0.48 -16.92 5.03
C ILE A 75 0.26 -17.85 6.01
N PRO A 76 -0.17 -19.11 6.25
CA PRO A 76 0.58 -20.02 7.12
C PRO A 76 1.95 -20.36 6.58
N LEU A 77 2.11 -20.55 5.26
CA LEU A 77 3.38 -20.94 4.67
C LEU A 77 4.42 -19.83 4.77
N PHE A 78 4.02 -18.58 4.50
CA PHE A 78 4.88 -17.40 4.73
C PHE A 78 5.17 -17.22 6.21
N THR A 79 4.17 -17.31 7.07
CA THR A 79 4.34 -17.20 8.54
C THR A 79 5.32 -18.25 9.04
N TYR A 80 5.17 -19.50 8.63
CA TYR A 80 6.06 -20.61 8.98
C TYR A 80 7.49 -20.38 8.46
N ALA A 81 7.65 -20.00 7.20
CA ALA A 81 8.96 -19.71 6.61
C ALA A 81 9.67 -18.57 7.37
N ILE A 82 8.93 -17.55 7.77
CA ILE A 82 9.44 -16.41 8.54
C ILE A 82 9.81 -16.82 9.96
N ILE A 83 8.94 -17.55 10.67
CA ILE A 83 9.24 -18.08 12.01
C ILE A 83 10.49 -18.96 11.98
N ARG A 84 10.62 -19.84 10.99
CA ARG A 84 11.78 -20.71 10.83
C ARG A 84 13.08 -19.92 10.62
N LYS A 85 13.00 -18.81 9.87
CA LYS A 85 14.12 -17.88 9.65
C LYS A 85 14.39 -17.02 10.89
N SER A 86 13.36 -16.71 11.67
CA SER A 86 13.39 -15.89 12.89
C SER A 86 13.70 -16.70 14.16
N LYS A 87 14.47 -17.79 14.05
CA LYS A 87 14.93 -18.56 15.22
C LYS A 87 15.88 -17.79 16.14
N SER A 88 16.39 -16.64 15.69
CA SER A 88 17.30 -15.79 16.46
C SER A 88 16.60 -14.67 17.25
N ASP A 89 15.31 -14.39 17.00
CA ASP A 89 14.54 -13.38 17.76
C ASP A 89 13.03 -13.69 17.76
N PRO A 90 12.57 -14.68 18.54
CA PRO A 90 11.16 -15.10 18.58
C PRO A 90 10.22 -14.10 19.28
N GLY A 91 10.74 -13.09 19.98
CA GLY A 91 9.94 -12.05 20.66
C GLY A 91 9.37 -10.97 19.75
N ALA A 92 9.75 -10.97 18.46
CA ALA A 92 9.43 -9.89 17.54
C ALA A 92 8.01 -9.97 16.92
N ILE A 93 7.32 -11.11 16.91
CA ILE A 93 6.04 -11.22 16.16
C ILE A 93 4.89 -10.59 16.95
N ARG A 94 4.21 -9.61 16.33
CA ARG A 94 2.99 -8.99 16.87
C ARG A 94 1.76 -9.75 16.39
N TRP A 95 1.47 -10.88 17.05
CA TRP A 95 0.35 -11.76 16.68
C TRP A 95 -0.99 -11.06 16.58
N GLY A 96 -1.27 -10.04 17.40
CA GLY A 96 -2.50 -9.26 17.29
C GLY A 96 -2.70 -8.63 15.91
N LEU A 97 -1.65 -8.09 15.30
CA LEU A 97 -1.72 -7.53 13.94
C LEU A 97 -1.80 -8.62 12.86
N VAL A 98 -1.12 -9.74 13.07
CA VAL A 98 -1.19 -10.88 12.14
C VAL A 98 -2.60 -11.47 12.11
N LEU A 99 -3.19 -11.73 13.28
CA LEU A 99 -4.55 -12.26 13.40
C LEU A 99 -5.59 -11.26 12.90
N PHE A 100 -5.42 -9.97 13.21
CA PHE A 100 -6.30 -8.92 12.69
C PHE A 100 -6.24 -8.84 11.16
N GLY A 101 -5.04 -8.83 10.58
CA GLY A 101 -4.88 -8.82 9.13
C GLY A 101 -5.43 -10.09 8.46
N ALA A 102 -5.23 -11.27 9.07
CA ALA A 102 -5.80 -12.52 8.59
C ALA A 102 -7.34 -12.49 8.64
N ALA A 103 -7.94 -11.97 9.71
CA ALA A 103 -9.39 -11.81 9.83
C ALA A 103 -9.93 -10.86 8.74
N LEU A 104 -9.25 -9.73 8.48
CA LEU A 104 -9.62 -8.83 7.39
C LEU A 104 -9.50 -9.49 6.00
N ALA A 105 -8.47 -10.31 5.77
CA ALA A 105 -8.36 -11.06 4.51
C ALA A 105 -9.53 -12.05 4.33
N VAL A 106 -9.94 -12.73 5.40
CA VAL A 106 -11.13 -13.60 5.36
C VAL A 106 -12.39 -12.79 5.07
N ILE A 107 -12.61 -11.67 5.77
CA ILE A 107 -13.75 -10.77 5.51
C ILE A 107 -13.75 -10.32 4.05
N ALA A 108 -12.59 -9.93 3.51
CA ALA A 108 -12.47 -9.48 2.13
C ALA A 108 -12.88 -10.55 1.10
N LEU A 109 -12.71 -11.84 1.38
CA LEU A 109 -13.18 -12.93 0.49
C LEU A 109 -14.71 -13.01 0.37
N PHE A 110 -15.44 -12.48 1.36
CA PHE A 110 -16.90 -12.42 1.38
C PHE A 110 -17.45 -11.08 0.89
N ILE A 111 -16.60 -10.07 0.67
CA ILE A 111 -17.05 -8.80 0.13
C ILE A 111 -17.53 -8.96 -1.32
N PRO A 112 -16.87 -9.64 -2.27
CA PRO A 112 -17.35 -9.75 -3.67
C PRO A 112 -18.68 -10.51 -3.81
N GLU A 113 -19.37 -10.31 -4.94
CA GLU A 113 -20.60 -11.06 -5.24
C GLU A 113 -20.33 -12.57 -5.35
N PRO A 114 -21.14 -13.43 -4.70
CA PRO A 114 -20.95 -14.88 -4.77
C PRO A 114 -20.97 -15.44 -6.20
N SER A 115 -21.77 -14.85 -7.08
CA SER A 115 -21.86 -15.20 -8.51
C SER A 115 -20.59 -14.86 -9.29
N LEU A 116 -19.80 -13.90 -8.80
CA LEU A 116 -18.58 -13.40 -9.42
C LEU A 116 -17.36 -13.83 -8.60
N GLY A 117 -17.24 -15.13 -8.32
CA GLY A 117 -16.12 -15.71 -7.55
C GLY A 117 -14.73 -15.28 -8.02
N ALA A 118 -14.60 -14.89 -9.29
CA ALA A 118 -13.39 -14.30 -9.89
C ALA A 118 -12.80 -13.15 -9.12
N LYS A 119 -13.67 -12.24 -8.66
CA LYS A 119 -13.27 -10.99 -8.03
C LYS A 119 -12.61 -11.23 -6.67
N ARG A 120 -12.69 -12.44 -6.12
CA ARG A 120 -11.96 -12.82 -4.90
C ARG A 120 -10.45 -12.88 -5.12
N ILE A 121 -9.96 -12.98 -6.35
CA ILE A 121 -8.51 -12.98 -6.64
C ILE A 121 -7.85 -11.67 -6.22
N HIS A 122 -8.60 -10.56 -6.25
CA HIS A 122 -8.14 -9.25 -5.79
C HIS A 122 -7.65 -9.32 -4.34
N VAL A 123 -8.24 -10.19 -3.51
CA VAL A 123 -7.80 -10.36 -2.13
C VAL A 123 -6.34 -10.78 -2.07
N THR A 124 -5.95 -11.79 -2.85
CA THR A 124 -4.56 -12.27 -2.91
C THR A 124 -3.65 -11.25 -3.57
N GLU A 125 -4.10 -10.62 -4.65
CA GLU A 125 -3.35 -9.60 -5.40
C GLU A 125 -2.95 -8.43 -4.50
N TYR A 126 -3.90 -7.77 -3.82
CA TYR A 126 -3.61 -6.61 -2.97
C TYR A 126 -2.94 -6.98 -1.66
N PHE A 127 -3.20 -8.18 -1.13
CA PHE A 127 -2.49 -8.70 0.02
C PHE A 127 -0.99 -8.87 -0.29
N LEU A 128 -0.63 -9.43 -1.46
CA LEU A 128 0.76 -9.58 -1.90
C LEU A 128 1.38 -8.26 -2.38
N LEU A 129 0.64 -7.42 -3.10
CA LEU A 129 1.12 -6.10 -3.53
C LEU A 129 1.52 -5.24 -2.33
N SER A 130 0.78 -5.33 -1.22
CA SER A 130 1.15 -4.61 0.01
C SER A 130 2.52 -5.02 0.56
N LEU A 131 2.99 -6.25 0.31
CA LEU A 131 4.34 -6.69 0.66
C LEU A 131 5.40 -5.99 -0.19
N LEU A 132 5.18 -5.90 -1.50
CA LEU A 132 6.07 -5.21 -2.44
C LEU A 132 6.13 -3.70 -2.15
N VAL A 133 4.98 -3.08 -1.89
CA VAL A 133 4.88 -1.67 -1.50
C VAL A 133 5.60 -1.44 -0.16
N ARG A 134 5.40 -2.31 0.83
CA ARG A 134 6.12 -2.25 2.11
C ARG A 134 7.63 -2.40 1.92
N PHE A 135 8.07 -3.34 1.09
CA PHE A 135 9.48 -3.50 0.75
C PHE A 135 10.06 -2.22 0.13
N THR A 136 9.30 -1.58 -0.76
CA THR A 136 9.69 -0.33 -1.42
C THR A 136 9.81 0.82 -0.43
N LEU A 137 8.79 1.03 0.42
CA LEU A 137 8.77 2.10 1.40
C LEU A 137 9.73 1.88 2.58
N SER A 138 10.07 0.63 2.90
CA SER A 138 11.00 0.31 4.00
C SER A 138 12.43 0.80 3.78
N ARG A 139 12.75 1.26 2.56
CA ARG A 139 14.05 1.89 2.25
C ARG A 139 14.23 3.22 2.98
N ASN A 140 13.14 3.90 3.28
CA ASN A 140 13.16 5.23 3.88
C ASN A 140 12.34 5.31 5.18
N HIS A 141 11.44 4.36 5.41
CA HIS A 141 10.50 4.38 6.53
C HIS A 141 10.57 3.12 7.38
N SER A 142 10.20 3.26 8.65
CA SER A 142 10.09 2.13 9.58
C SER A 142 8.86 2.31 10.49
N GLY A 143 8.63 1.35 11.39
CA GLY A 143 7.63 1.46 12.45
C GLY A 143 6.19 1.65 11.95
N GLY A 144 5.39 2.36 12.75
CA GLY A 144 3.96 2.60 12.48
C GLY A 144 3.71 3.43 11.22
N TYR A 145 4.60 4.38 10.90
CA TYR A 145 4.48 5.15 9.67
C TYR A 145 4.66 4.28 8.42
N LEU A 146 5.60 3.32 8.43
CA LEU A 146 5.73 2.36 7.33
C LEU A 146 4.45 1.52 7.13
N LEU A 147 3.79 1.09 8.22
CA LEU A 147 2.49 0.39 8.13
C LEU A 147 1.42 1.27 7.49
N PHE A 148 1.27 2.50 7.98
CA PHE A 148 0.29 3.44 7.46
C PHE A 148 0.56 3.77 5.98
N ALA A 149 1.79 4.13 5.64
CA ALA A 149 2.16 4.52 4.28
C ALA A 149 2.03 3.35 3.29
N SER A 150 2.44 2.13 3.68
CA SER A 150 2.27 0.96 2.81
C SER A 150 0.80 0.62 2.59
N CYS A 151 -0.01 0.75 3.64
CA CYS A 151 -1.45 0.56 3.54
C CYS A 151 -2.08 1.55 2.56
N PHE A 152 -1.88 2.86 2.79
CA PHE A 152 -2.47 3.91 1.96
C PHE A 152 -1.99 3.80 0.51
N PHE A 153 -0.69 3.62 0.27
CA PHE A 153 -0.16 3.50 -1.09
C PHE A 153 -0.77 2.31 -1.82
N THR A 154 -0.91 1.15 -1.15
CA THR A 154 -1.51 -0.05 -1.77
C THR A 154 -3.00 0.16 -2.04
N ILE A 155 -3.75 0.84 -1.15
CA ILE A 155 -5.14 1.23 -1.41
C ILE A 155 -5.22 2.07 -2.67
N MET A 156 -4.31 3.03 -2.86
CA MET A 156 -4.30 3.86 -4.07
C MET A 156 -4.01 3.06 -5.33
N CYS A 157 -3.11 2.08 -5.29
CA CYS A 157 -2.95 1.12 -6.40
C CYS A 157 -4.28 0.40 -6.70
N GLY A 158 -5.03 0.00 -5.65
CA GLY A 158 -6.35 -0.60 -5.79
C GLY A 158 -7.39 0.30 -6.43
N VAL A 159 -7.34 1.60 -6.17
CA VAL A 159 -8.20 2.58 -6.88
C VAL A 159 -7.79 2.67 -8.35
N HIS A 160 -6.49 2.71 -8.65
CA HIS A 160 -6.01 2.77 -10.04
C HIS A 160 -6.43 1.57 -10.88
N ASP A 161 -6.33 0.37 -10.33
CA ASP A 161 -6.81 -0.85 -10.99
C ASP A 161 -8.29 -0.76 -11.36
N GLU A 162 -9.15 -0.32 -10.45
CA GLU A 162 -10.58 -0.17 -10.74
C GLU A 162 -10.87 0.87 -11.80
N PHE A 163 -10.11 1.97 -11.84
CA PHE A 163 -10.21 2.93 -12.95
C PHE A 163 -9.68 2.35 -14.27
N LEU A 164 -8.60 1.57 -14.26
CA LEU A 164 -8.09 0.89 -15.45
C LEU A 164 -9.09 -0.15 -15.95
N GLN A 165 -9.76 -0.87 -15.05
CA GLN A 165 -10.86 -1.78 -15.37
C GLN A 165 -12.06 -1.01 -15.94
N GLY A 166 -12.37 0.17 -15.40
CA GLY A 166 -13.35 1.08 -15.97
C GLY A 166 -13.01 1.50 -17.41
N LEU A 167 -11.74 1.64 -17.77
CA LEU A 167 -11.35 1.92 -19.16
C LEU A 167 -11.33 0.67 -20.07
N HIS A 168 -11.50 -0.53 -19.52
CA HIS A 168 -11.39 -1.77 -20.27
C HIS A 168 -12.78 -2.29 -20.71
N PRO A 169 -13.02 -2.54 -22.01
CA PRO A 169 -14.37 -2.79 -22.55
C PRO A 169 -15.03 -4.10 -22.07
N GLN A 170 -14.25 -5.02 -21.49
CA GLN A 170 -14.74 -6.29 -20.95
C GLN A 170 -14.85 -6.29 -19.42
N ARG A 171 -14.57 -5.15 -18.78
CA ARG A 171 -14.60 -4.97 -17.34
C ARG A 171 -15.46 -3.77 -17.01
N THR A 172 -15.79 -3.62 -15.73
CA THR A 172 -16.60 -2.51 -15.24
C THR A 172 -16.02 -2.01 -13.93
N TYR A 173 -16.03 -0.70 -13.77
CA TYR A 173 -15.62 -0.03 -12.54
C TYR A 173 -16.53 -0.43 -11.37
N GLY A 174 -15.99 -0.86 -10.22
CA GLY A 174 -16.79 -1.25 -9.06
C GLY A 174 -16.36 -0.60 -7.75
N LEU A 175 -17.24 0.18 -7.09
CA LEU A 175 -17.00 0.66 -5.71
C LEU A 175 -16.79 -0.49 -4.72
N ARG A 176 -17.52 -1.59 -4.94
CA ARG A 176 -17.37 -2.82 -4.16
C ARG A 176 -15.98 -3.41 -4.32
N ASP A 177 -15.42 -3.37 -5.53
CA ASP A 177 -14.11 -3.92 -5.83
C ASP A 177 -13.00 -3.02 -5.28
N ILE A 178 -13.16 -1.68 -5.31
CA ILE A 178 -12.30 -0.75 -4.54
C ILE A 178 -12.29 -1.14 -3.06
N THR A 179 -13.44 -1.47 -2.49
CA THR A 179 -13.55 -1.86 -1.08
C THR A 179 -12.79 -3.17 -0.82
N VAL A 180 -12.91 -4.17 -1.69
CA VAL A 180 -12.14 -5.42 -1.62
C VAL A 180 -10.64 -5.11 -1.63
N ASN A 181 -10.19 -4.36 -2.63
CA ASN A 181 -8.78 -3.98 -2.80
C ASN A 181 -8.25 -3.28 -1.54
N ALA A 182 -9.04 -2.35 -0.97
CA ALA A 182 -8.66 -1.60 0.21
C ALA A 182 -8.58 -2.47 1.48
N VAL A 183 -9.57 -3.32 1.74
CA VAL A 183 -9.56 -4.23 2.91
C VAL A 183 -8.40 -5.22 2.79
N SER A 184 -8.12 -5.72 1.59
CA SER A 184 -7.00 -6.64 1.33
C SER A 184 -5.62 -5.97 1.45
N ALA A 185 -5.51 -4.71 1.05
CA ALA A 185 -4.31 -3.89 1.27
C ALA A 185 -4.04 -3.66 2.76
N ILE A 186 -5.07 -3.36 3.55
CA ILE A 186 -4.98 -3.23 5.02
C ILE A 186 -4.58 -4.58 5.62
N ALA A 187 -5.26 -5.66 5.22
CA ALA A 187 -5.01 -7.02 5.70
C ALA A 187 -3.54 -7.42 5.52
N GLY A 188 -3.01 -7.31 4.30
CA GLY A 188 -1.62 -7.62 3.99
C GLY A 188 -0.65 -6.73 4.77
N SER A 189 -0.87 -5.41 4.78
CA SER A 189 -0.02 -4.47 5.51
C SER A 189 0.07 -4.79 7.01
N CYS A 190 -1.06 -5.16 7.64
CA CYS A 190 -1.09 -5.60 9.04
C CYS A 190 -0.32 -6.91 9.27
N VAL A 191 -0.52 -7.92 8.42
CA VAL A 191 0.22 -9.20 8.51
C VAL A 191 1.72 -8.96 8.37
N TRP A 192 2.15 -8.24 7.33
CA TRP A 192 3.57 -8.01 7.05
C TRP A 192 4.25 -7.16 8.12
N HIS A 193 3.54 -6.17 8.67
CA HIS A 193 4.04 -5.40 9.80
C HIS A 193 4.10 -6.25 11.08
N GLY A 194 3.08 -7.07 11.34
CA GLY A 194 3.04 -7.94 12.51
C GLY A 194 4.14 -9.01 12.50
N LEU A 195 4.53 -9.47 11.30
CA LEU A 195 5.68 -10.35 11.08
C LEU A 195 7.03 -9.63 11.05
N HIS A 196 7.05 -8.31 11.33
CA HIS A 196 8.25 -7.48 11.33
C HIS A 196 9.05 -7.50 10.01
N LEU A 197 8.39 -7.80 8.90
CA LEU A 197 9.04 -7.83 7.59
C LEU A 197 9.52 -6.44 7.20
N PHE A 198 10.81 -6.36 6.87
CA PHE A 198 11.50 -5.13 6.48
C PHE A 198 11.46 -4.02 7.55
N SER A 199 11.17 -4.36 8.80
CA SER A 199 11.30 -3.45 9.92
C SER A 199 12.78 -3.30 10.26
N THR A 200 13.41 -2.25 9.72
CA THR A 200 14.75 -1.88 10.17
C THR A 200 14.62 -1.09 11.47
N SER A 201 15.41 -1.41 12.49
CA SER A 201 15.51 -0.60 13.71
C SER A 201 16.13 0.74 13.36
N TYR A 202 15.31 1.69 12.92
CA TYR A 202 15.73 3.07 12.82
C TYR A 202 15.87 3.57 14.25
N THR A 203 17.09 3.91 14.66
CA THR A 203 17.32 4.64 15.91
C THR A 203 16.72 6.03 15.72
N GLN A 204 15.43 6.13 16.03
CA GLN A 204 14.72 7.39 16.00
C GLN A 204 15.37 8.30 17.04
N ASP A 205 15.80 9.47 16.61
CA ASP A 205 16.35 10.48 17.51
C ASP A 205 15.17 11.03 18.33
N SER A 206 14.89 10.36 19.47
CA SER A 206 13.62 10.46 20.21
C SER A 206 13.34 11.84 20.81
N ASN A 207 14.23 12.81 20.62
CA ASN A 207 14.14 14.14 21.19
C ASN A 207 13.42 15.17 20.30
N ARG A 208 13.11 14.86 19.03
CA ARG A 208 12.39 15.81 18.17
C ARG A 208 10.88 15.57 18.22
N ARG A 209 10.16 16.39 18.99
CA ARG A 209 8.70 16.46 18.96
C ARG A 209 8.26 16.98 17.60
N GLU A 210 7.94 16.07 16.68
CA GLU A 210 7.51 16.43 15.34
C GLU A 210 6.06 16.97 15.35
N ASN A 211 5.82 18.07 14.64
CA ASN A 211 4.47 18.58 14.44
C ASN A 211 3.74 17.71 13.40
N LEU A 212 3.03 16.68 13.88
CA LEU A 212 2.26 15.75 13.04
C LEU A 212 0.93 16.32 12.52
N LEU A 213 0.50 17.49 13.01
CA LEU A 213 -0.80 18.06 12.66
C LEU A 213 -0.93 18.28 11.16
N LEU A 214 0.08 18.91 10.54
CA LEU A 214 0.05 19.25 9.12
C LEU A 214 0.00 17.99 8.21
N PRO A 215 0.89 16.98 8.37
CA PRO A 215 0.77 15.71 7.66
C PRO A 215 -0.59 15.03 7.83
N VAL A 216 -1.14 15.02 9.05
CA VAL A 216 -2.43 14.38 9.34
C VAL A 216 -3.56 15.12 8.63
N CYS A 217 -3.63 16.44 8.73
CA CYS A 217 -4.60 17.26 8.00
C CYS A 217 -4.51 17.05 6.49
N TYR A 218 -3.29 16.95 5.94
CA TYR A 218 -3.08 16.67 4.53
C TYR A 218 -3.62 15.28 4.14
N TYR A 219 -3.33 14.22 4.89
CA TYR A 219 -3.85 12.88 4.58
C TYR A 219 -5.37 12.79 4.69
N ILE A 220 -5.98 13.48 5.67
CA ILE A 220 -7.43 13.57 5.80
C ILE A 220 -8.04 14.24 4.56
N TRP A 221 -7.47 15.36 4.13
CA TRP A 221 -7.88 16.05 2.91
C TRP A 221 -7.72 15.16 1.66
N LEU A 222 -6.58 14.48 1.52
CA LEU A 222 -6.31 13.60 0.40
C LEU A 222 -7.31 12.43 0.35
N LEU A 223 -7.58 11.80 1.49
CA LEU A 223 -8.58 10.73 1.60
C LEU A 223 -9.98 11.24 1.22
N PHE A 224 -10.38 12.40 1.74
CA PHE A 224 -11.65 13.03 1.40
C PHE A 224 -11.76 13.31 -0.11
N ALA A 225 -10.71 13.87 -0.72
CA ALA A 225 -10.65 14.13 -2.15
C ALA A 225 -10.77 12.85 -2.99
N VAL A 226 -10.10 11.77 -2.59
CA VAL A 226 -10.22 10.46 -3.24
C VAL A 226 -11.65 9.94 -3.13
N ILE A 227 -12.27 9.96 -1.94
CA ILE A 227 -13.65 9.51 -1.74
C ILE A 227 -14.61 10.30 -2.65
N LEU A 228 -14.52 11.64 -2.65
CA LEU A 228 -15.32 12.48 -3.52
C LEU A 228 -15.08 12.22 -5.01
N THR A 229 -13.90 11.76 -5.38
CA THR A 229 -13.58 11.38 -6.76
C THR A 229 -14.22 10.04 -7.12
N ILE A 230 -14.04 9.00 -6.30
CA ILE A 230 -14.45 7.63 -6.65
C ILE A 230 -15.96 7.40 -6.55
N THR A 231 -16.64 8.01 -5.58
CA THR A 231 -18.06 7.74 -5.32
C THR A 231 -18.99 8.09 -6.49
N PRO A 232 -18.95 9.30 -7.08
CA PRO A 232 -19.88 9.67 -8.15
C PRO A 232 -19.58 8.99 -9.49
N ILE A 233 -18.36 8.50 -9.73
CA ILE A 233 -17.95 7.91 -11.02
C ILE A 233 -18.83 6.74 -11.45
N SER A 234 -19.37 5.96 -10.50
CA SER A 234 -20.28 4.85 -10.81
C SER A 234 -21.56 5.30 -11.53
N ALA A 235 -21.99 6.56 -11.35
CA ALA A 235 -23.16 7.13 -12.01
C ALA A 235 -22.86 7.63 -13.44
N PHE A 236 -21.59 7.80 -13.81
CA PHE A 236 -21.13 8.31 -15.11
C PHE A 236 -20.54 7.21 -16.01
N ARG A 237 -20.89 5.94 -15.76
CA ARG A 237 -20.53 4.84 -16.68
C ARG A 237 -21.16 5.10 -18.05
N LEU A 238 -20.40 4.81 -19.09
CA LEU A 238 -20.68 5.04 -20.50
C LEU A 238 -20.92 6.52 -20.86
N GLN A 239 -20.47 7.44 -20.00
CA GLN A 239 -20.58 8.87 -20.17
C GLN A 239 -19.20 9.54 -20.06
N ILE A 240 -19.12 10.79 -20.52
CA ILE A 240 -17.97 11.65 -20.32
C ILE A 240 -17.85 11.95 -18.81
N LEU A 241 -16.66 11.74 -18.23
CA LEU A 241 -16.45 11.99 -16.80
C LEU A 241 -16.44 13.51 -16.53
N PRO A 242 -17.35 14.02 -15.68
CA PRO A 242 -17.36 15.44 -15.36
C PRO A 242 -16.09 15.88 -14.61
N LEU A 243 -15.45 16.95 -15.07
CA LEU A 243 -14.21 17.47 -14.47
C LEU A 243 -14.38 17.92 -13.01
N TRP A 244 -15.59 18.33 -12.62
CA TRP A 244 -15.86 18.81 -11.26
C TRP A 244 -15.62 17.74 -10.18
N ILE A 245 -15.75 16.46 -10.53
CA ILE A 245 -15.49 15.32 -9.63
C ILE A 245 -14.01 15.29 -9.21
N PHE A 246 -13.12 15.79 -10.05
CA PHE A 246 -11.67 15.80 -9.84
C PHE A 246 -11.14 17.12 -9.25
N LEU A 247 -12.00 18.12 -9.00
CA LEU A 247 -11.60 19.39 -8.38
C LEU A 247 -11.02 19.22 -6.97
N PRO A 248 -11.61 18.40 -6.06
CA PRO A 248 -11.01 18.17 -4.75
C PRO A 248 -9.59 17.60 -4.83
N LEU A 249 -9.37 16.68 -5.77
CA LEU A 249 -8.06 16.09 -6.02
C LEU A 249 -7.06 17.10 -6.60
N SER A 250 -7.51 17.97 -7.51
CA SER A 250 -6.70 19.06 -8.04
C SER A 250 -6.31 20.06 -6.95
N ALA A 251 -7.23 20.38 -6.02
CA ALA A 251 -6.94 21.20 -4.85
C ALA A 251 -5.91 20.54 -3.90
N SER A 252 -5.87 19.20 -3.82
CA SER A 252 -4.82 18.48 -3.07
C SER A 252 -3.42 18.73 -3.62
N ILE A 253 -3.26 18.99 -4.93
CA ILE A 253 -1.96 19.38 -5.51
C ILE A 253 -1.52 20.72 -4.94
N VAL A 254 -2.42 21.71 -4.92
CA VAL A 254 -2.13 23.05 -4.37
C VAL A 254 -1.80 22.96 -2.88
N PHE A 255 -2.56 22.18 -2.10
CA PHE A 255 -2.29 21.94 -0.68
C PHE A 255 -0.90 21.27 -0.52
N TYR A 256 -0.63 20.20 -1.25
CA TYR A 256 0.67 19.53 -1.21
C TYR A 256 1.84 20.48 -1.51
N SER A 257 1.77 21.24 -2.61
CA SER A 257 2.80 22.21 -3.00
C SER A 257 3.01 23.30 -1.96
N SER A 258 1.93 23.80 -1.36
CA SER A 258 2.00 24.84 -0.32
C SER A 258 2.62 24.34 0.98
N CYS A 259 2.46 23.05 1.28
CA CYS A 259 2.89 22.46 2.54
C CYS A 259 4.21 21.68 2.45
N TYR A 260 4.67 21.37 1.23
CA TYR A 260 5.82 20.49 1.00
C TYR A 260 7.10 20.94 1.73
N SER A 261 7.39 22.24 1.72
CA SER A 261 8.56 22.82 2.38
C SER A 261 8.53 22.68 3.91
N TYR A 262 7.33 22.57 4.49
CA TYR A 262 7.10 22.45 5.94
C TYR A 262 7.05 21.00 6.43
N LEU A 263 6.98 20.01 5.53
CA LEU A 263 6.96 18.60 5.92
C LEU A 263 8.31 18.16 6.49
N ASN A 264 8.32 17.27 7.47
CA ASN A 264 9.55 16.66 7.97
C ASN A 264 10.18 15.78 6.89
N LEU A 265 11.52 15.83 6.77
CA LEU A 265 12.26 15.05 5.78
C LEU A 265 11.96 13.54 5.86
N GLU A 266 11.77 13.02 7.08
CA GLU A 266 11.39 11.63 7.32
C GLU A 266 10.04 11.27 6.68
N LEU A 267 9.05 12.16 6.75
CA LEU A 267 7.70 11.91 6.23
C LEU A 267 7.55 12.27 4.74
N ARG A 268 8.39 13.19 4.23
CA ARG A 268 8.29 13.71 2.86
C ARG A 268 8.24 12.61 1.81
N HIS A 269 9.07 11.57 1.96
CA HIS A 269 9.15 10.53 0.94
C HIS A 269 7.83 9.74 0.83
N GLY A 270 7.25 9.32 1.96
CA GLY A 270 6.00 8.55 1.95
C GLY A 270 4.81 9.39 1.51
N ILE A 271 4.74 10.65 2.00
CA ILE A 271 3.72 11.61 1.56
C ILE A 271 3.84 11.85 0.06
N ALA A 272 5.05 12.09 -0.47
CA ALA A 272 5.26 12.30 -1.90
C ALA A 272 4.83 11.08 -2.72
N ALA A 273 5.24 9.87 -2.31
CA ALA A 273 4.88 8.64 -3.00
C ALA A 273 3.36 8.45 -3.08
N ILE A 274 2.65 8.60 -1.96
CA ILE A 274 1.18 8.49 -1.92
C ILE A 274 0.55 9.60 -2.77
N SER A 275 1.00 10.84 -2.64
CA SER A 275 0.44 11.99 -3.34
C SER A 275 0.59 11.84 -4.86
N TRP A 276 1.78 11.49 -5.34
CA TRP A 276 2.01 11.30 -6.78
C TRP A 276 1.16 10.17 -7.35
N THR A 277 1.07 9.03 -6.64
CA THR A 277 0.14 7.96 -7.04
C THR A 277 -1.28 8.50 -7.10
N THR A 278 -1.77 9.18 -6.06
CA THR A 278 -3.12 9.75 -6.05
C THR A 278 -3.36 10.80 -7.14
N PHE A 279 -2.39 11.65 -7.47
CA PHE A 279 -2.51 12.66 -8.52
C PHE A 279 -2.57 12.05 -9.93
N LEU A 280 -2.02 10.86 -10.14
CA LEU A 280 -2.17 10.15 -11.42
C LEU A 280 -3.63 9.81 -11.73
N LEU A 281 -4.55 9.84 -10.75
CA LEU A 281 -5.99 9.72 -11.01
C LEU A 281 -6.53 10.86 -11.90
N LEU A 282 -5.82 11.99 -12.02
CA LEU A 282 -6.20 13.07 -12.94
C LEU A 282 -5.96 12.73 -14.41
N ILE A 283 -5.28 11.63 -14.73
CA ILE A 283 -5.11 11.17 -16.12
C ILE A 283 -6.42 10.59 -16.68
N TYR A 284 -7.24 9.93 -15.86
CA TYR A 284 -8.46 9.28 -16.34
C TYR A 284 -9.48 10.23 -16.99
N PRO A 285 -9.81 11.43 -16.45
CA PRO A 285 -10.69 12.35 -17.16
C PRO A 285 -10.07 12.85 -18.48
N VAL A 286 -8.74 12.90 -18.61
CA VAL A 286 -8.09 13.21 -19.89
C VAL A 286 -8.31 12.07 -20.88
N MET A 287 -8.15 10.81 -20.45
CA MET A 287 -8.42 9.62 -21.27
C MET A 287 -9.87 9.58 -21.76
N THR A 288 -10.84 9.87 -20.90
CA THR A 288 -12.26 9.82 -21.29
C THR A 288 -12.70 11.02 -22.11
N ASN A 289 -12.24 12.23 -21.76
CA ASN A 289 -12.79 13.46 -22.34
C ASN A 289 -12.02 13.92 -23.59
N VAL A 290 -10.70 13.69 -23.64
CA VAL A 290 -9.85 14.11 -24.77
C VAL A 290 -9.67 12.96 -25.75
N PHE A 291 -9.32 11.77 -25.25
CA PHE A 291 -9.07 10.60 -26.09
C PHE A 291 -10.33 9.77 -26.38
N GLN A 292 -11.49 10.16 -25.84
CA GLN A 292 -12.78 9.51 -26.05
C GLN A 292 -12.78 8.01 -25.71
N VAL A 293 -11.95 7.59 -24.75
CA VAL A 293 -11.97 6.22 -24.26
C VAL A 293 -13.20 6.05 -23.38
N SER A 294 -14.09 5.13 -23.77
CA SER A 294 -15.29 4.81 -22.99
C SER A 294 -14.94 4.29 -21.60
N PHE A 295 -15.67 4.76 -20.59
CA PHE A 295 -15.56 4.30 -19.21
C PHE A 295 -16.76 3.40 -18.87
N TYR A 296 -16.54 2.16 -18.45
CA TYR A 296 -17.52 1.09 -18.29
C TYR A 296 -17.83 0.77 -16.82
#